data_AF-A0A3A5UNS6-F1
#
_entry.id   AF-A0A3A5UNS6-F1
#
_cell.length_a   1.000
_cell.length_b   1.000
_cell.length_c   1.000
_cell.angle_alpha   90.00
_cell.angle_beta   90.00
_cell.angle_gamma   90.00
#
_symmetry.space_group_name_H-M   'P 1'
#
loop_
_entity.id
_entity.type
_entity.pdbx_description
1 polymer ?
#
loop_
_entity_poly.entity_id
_entity_poly.type
_entity_poly.pdbx_seq_one_letter_code
_entity_poly.pdbx_strand_id
1 'polypeptide(L)'
;MSWWRFWKKSEKKTFNDPLLKDGRMWLSDLRNLCEMNFDNPEEARRQIRQMQIEWNDCFNSGTLSSANKDGLESRAFRLLTCSDKEWINWLDDLNFWKMGWKPVSDSEDKV
;
A
#
# COMPACT_ATOMS: atom_id res chain seq x y z
N MET A 1 44.84 -15.87 12.13
CA MET A 1 43.90 -15.54 11.06
C MET A 1 42.68 -14.88 11.69
N SER A 2 42.57 -13.55 11.61
CA SER A 2 41.46 -12.82 12.21
C SER A 2 40.41 -12.52 11.14
N TRP A 3 39.27 -13.22 11.19
CA TRP A 3 38.17 -13.06 10.24
C TRP A 3 36.91 -12.67 11.00
N TRP A 4 36.70 -11.38 11.20
CA TRP A 4 35.36 -10.77 11.32
C TRP A 4 35.46 -9.32 10.84
N ARG A 5 35.13 -9.10 9.57
CA ARG A 5 34.85 -7.75 9.07
C ARG A 5 33.40 -7.44 9.42
N PHE A 6 33.23 -6.44 10.28
CA PHE A 6 31.97 -5.84 10.66
C PHE A 6 31.02 -5.72 9.47
N TRP A 7 29.94 -6.49 9.51
CA TRP A 7 28.78 -6.29 8.67
C TRP A 7 28.22 -4.92 9.03
N LYS A 8 28.63 -3.88 8.30
CA LYS A 8 28.00 -2.57 8.39
C LYS A 8 26.56 -2.78 7.93
N LYS A 9 25.63 -2.83 8.88
CA LYS A 9 24.21 -2.64 8.58
C LYS A 9 24.12 -1.31 7.85
N SER A 10 23.50 -1.30 6.67
CA SER A 10 23.13 -0.05 6.03
C SER A 10 22.36 0.76 7.06
N GLU A 11 22.86 1.96 7.38
CA GLU A 11 22.07 2.93 8.13
C GLU A 11 20.80 3.14 7.31
N LYS A 12 19.69 2.55 7.76
CA LYS A 12 18.37 2.97 7.30
C LYS A 12 18.30 4.43 7.71
N LYS A 13 18.42 5.34 6.74
CA LYS A 13 18.09 6.75 6.94
C LYS A 13 16.68 6.78 7.52
N THR A 14 16.58 6.94 8.83
CA THR A 14 15.33 7.22 9.49
C THR A 14 15.11 8.70 9.22
N PHE A 15 14.50 8.98 8.07
CA PHE A 15 14.14 10.34 7.72
C PHE A 15 12.95 10.70 8.60
N ASN A 16 13.26 11.39 9.70
CA ASN A 16 12.30 11.82 10.70
C ASN A 16 11.80 13.23 10.30
N ASP A 17 11.33 13.37 9.07
CA ASP A 17 10.68 14.58 8.59
C ASP A 17 9.17 14.42 8.80
N PRO A 18 8.54 15.21 9.68
CA PRO A 18 7.11 15.17 9.93
C PRO A 18 6.25 15.41 8.67
N LEU A 19 6.83 15.94 7.58
CA LEU A 19 6.14 16.15 6.31
C LEU A 19 6.13 14.91 5.41
N LEU A 20 6.95 13.89 5.70
CA LEU A 20 6.98 12.67 4.91
C LEU A 20 5.85 11.72 5.32
N LYS A 21 5.02 11.36 4.34
CA LYS A 21 3.90 10.45 4.54
C LYS A 21 4.39 9.08 4.99
N ASP A 22 4.00 8.67 6.19
CA ASP A 22 4.21 7.29 6.65
C ASP A 22 3.23 6.32 5.95
N GLY A 23 3.43 5.01 6.13
CA GLY A 23 2.55 4.01 5.51
C GLY A 23 1.09 4.07 5.96
N ARG A 24 0.78 4.64 7.13
CA ARG A 24 -0.60 4.82 7.60
C ARG A 24 -1.26 5.98 6.88
N MET A 25 -0.53 7.06 6.66
CA MET A 25 -1.00 8.21 5.89
C MET A 25 -1.35 7.80 4.46
N TRP A 26 -0.48 7.03 3.79
CA TRP A 26 -0.78 6.50 2.46
C TRP A 26 -2.04 5.63 2.40
N LEU A 27 -2.24 4.77 3.40
CA LEU A 27 -3.43 3.94 3.49
C LEU A 27 -4.69 4.77 3.73
N SER A 28 -4.60 5.79 4.59
CA SER A 28 -5.70 6.72 4.85
C SER A 28 -6.04 7.54 3.60
N ASP A 29 -5.04 8.04 2.88
CA ASP A 29 -5.24 8.81 1.66
C ASP A 29 -5.87 7.95 0.57
N LEU A 30 -5.43 6.70 0.42
CA LEU A 30 -6.00 5.75 -0.53
C LEU A 30 -7.48 5.51 -0.21
N ARG A 31 -7.80 5.29 1.07
CA ARG A 31 -9.18 5.11 1.52
C ARG A 31 -10.02 6.36 1.25
N ASN A 32 -9.56 7.53 1.66
CA ASN A 32 -10.26 8.80 1.46
C ASN A 32 -10.53 9.07 -0.02
N LEU A 33 -9.55 8.82 -0.89
CA LEU A 33 -9.70 8.95 -2.34
C LEU A 33 -10.79 8.04 -2.88
N CYS A 34 -10.85 6.80 -2.41
CA CYS A 34 -11.89 5.86 -2.83
C CYS A 34 -13.28 6.28 -2.31
N GLU A 35 -13.37 6.68 -1.04
CA GLU A 35 -14.61 7.16 -0.42
C GLU A 35 -15.14 8.45 -1.07
N MET A 36 -14.26 9.37 -1.47
CA MET A 36 -14.64 10.60 -2.19
C MET A 36 -15.14 10.34 -3.62
N ASN A 37 -14.84 9.17 -4.17
CA ASN A 37 -15.23 8.77 -5.52
C ASN A 37 -16.05 7.46 -5.48
N PHE A 38 -16.83 7.25 -4.42
CA PHE A 38 -17.61 6.02 -4.23
C PHE A 38 -18.62 5.80 -5.37
N ASP A 39 -19.14 6.89 -5.93
CA ASP A 39 -20.10 6.92 -7.04
C ASP A 39 -19.43 7.04 -8.43
N ASN A 40 -18.11 7.26 -8.47
CA ASN A 40 -17.32 7.32 -9.70
C ASN A 40 -16.04 6.47 -9.61
N PRO A 41 -16.17 5.13 -9.69
CA PRO A 41 -15.03 4.21 -9.55
C PRO A 41 -13.93 4.43 -10.59
N GLU A 42 -14.26 4.85 -11.81
CA GLU A 42 -13.26 5.09 -12.86
C GLU A 42 -12.34 6.28 -12.54
N GLU A 43 -12.87 7.37 -11.98
CA GLU A 43 -12.02 8.47 -11.51
C GLU A 43 -11.16 8.05 -10.31
N ALA A 44 -11.70 7.23 -9.41
CA ALA A 44 -10.91 6.64 -8.32
C ALA A 44 -9.75 5.81 -8.89
N ARG A 45 -10.02 4.91 -9.84
CA ARG A 45 -9.00 4.05 -10.50
C ARG A 45 -7.92 4.89 -11.18
N ARG A 46 -8.28 5.97 -11.87
CA ARG A 46 -7.32 6.89 -12.48
C ARG A 46 -6.37 7.50 -11.43
N GLN A 47 -6.92 7.96 -10.31
CA GLN A 47 -6.13 8.57 -9.24
C GLN A 47 -5.30 7.54 -8.46
N ILE A 48 -5.79 6.30 -8.26
CA ILE A 48 -5.01 5.21 -7.65
C ILE A 48 -3.75 4.91 -8.47
N ARG A 49 -3.84 4.89 -9.81
CA ARG A 49 -2.65 4.71 -10.68
C ARG A 49 -1.64 5.84 -10.50
N GLN A 50 -2.10 7.05 -10.23
CA GLN A 50 -1.21 8.18 -9.91
C GLN A 50 -0.56 7.99 -8.53
N MET A 51 -1.33 7.59 -7.51
CA MET A 51 -0.79 7.28 -6.18
C MET A 51 0.26 6.17 -6.22
N GLN A 52 0.10 5.19 -7.11
CA GLN A 52 1.11 4.13 -7.34
C GLN A 52 2.48 4.68 -7.72
N ILE A 53 2.52 5.74 -8.52
CA ILE A 53 3.77 6.41 -8.88
C ILE A 53 4.37 7.10 -7.65
N GLU A 54 3.55 7.87 -6.93
CA GLU A 54 4.00 8.68 -5.80
C GLU A 54 4.54 7.84 -4.64
N TRP A 55 3.85 6.76 -4.26
CA TRP A 55 4.34 5.90 -3.19
C TRP A 55 5.54 5.05 -3.63
N ASN A 56 5.70 4.79 -4.95
CA ASN A 56 6.89 4.12 -5.48
C ASN A 56 8.11 5.05 -5.40
N ASP A 57 7.94 6.35 -5.64
CA ASP A 57 8.98 7.35 -5.40
C ASP A 57 9.33 7.46 -3.90
N CYS A 58 8.34 7.39 -3.02
CA CYS A 58 8.57 7.34 -1.57
C CYS A 58 9.32 6.07 -1.14
N PHE A 59 9.04 4.94 -1.79
CA PHE A 59 9.77 3.69 -1.56
C PHE A 59 11.22 3.79 -2.05
N ASN A 60 11.44 4.32 -3.26
CA ASN A 60 12.77 4.48 -3.84
C ASN A 60 13.64 5.47 -3.05
N SER A 61 13.04 6.49 -2.44
CA SER A 61 13.72 7.42 -1.53
C SER A 61 13.99 6.86 -0.13
N GLY A 62 13.46 5.67 0.19
CA GLY A 62 13.64 4.98 1.47
C GLY A 62 12.67 5.43 2.57
N THR A 63 11.69 6.28 2.23
CA THR A 63 10.69 6.83 3.15
C THR A 63 9.55 5.84 3.43
N LEU A 64 9.21 5.02 2.44
CA LEU A 64 8.20 3.97 2.57
C LEU A 64 8.86 2.60 2.72
N SER A 65 8.42 1.82 3.72
CA SER A 65 8.91 0.45 3.90
C SER A 65 8.35 -0.51 2.84
N SER A 66 9.09 -1.58 2.51
CA SER A 66 8.60 -2.62 1.58
C SER A 66 7.27 -3.21 2.03
N ALA A 67 7.12 -3.53 3.31
CA ALA A 67 5.87 -4.10 3.83
C ALA A 67 4.66 -3.17 3.66
N ASN A 68 4.85 -1.85 3.81
CA ASN A 68 3.80 -0.88 3.56
C ASN A 68 3.49 -0.76 2.07
N LYS A 69 4.52 -0.71 1.22
CA LYS A 69 4.37 -0.68 -0.24
C LYS A 69 3.58 -1.91 -0.72
N ASP A 70 3.99 -3.10 -0.32
CA ASP A 70 3.35 -4.36 -0.74
C ASP A 70 1.88 -4.40 -0.31
N GLY A 71 1.57 -3.88 0.88
CA GLY A 71 0.20 -3.75 1.37
C GLY A 71 -0.64 -2.73 0.60
N LEU A 72 -0.06 -1.64 0.12
CA LEU A 72 -0.73 -0.65 -0.73
C LEU A 72 -0.94 -1.20 -2.14
N GLU A 73 0.09 -1.81 -2.74
CA GLU A 73 0.02 -2.42 -4.07
C GLU A 73 -1.03 -3.54 -4.14
N SER A 74 -1.09 -4.40 -3.12
CA SER A 74 -2.09 -5.49 -3.07
C SER A 74 -3.53 -4.95 -3.04
N ARG A 75 -3.75 -3.82 -2.36
CA ARG A 75 -5.06 -3.15 -2.31
C ARG A 75 -5.37 -2.44 -3.62
N ALA A 76 -4.40 -1.70 -4.14
CA ALA A 76 -4.50 -1.02 -5.42
C ALA A 76 -4.86 -2.01 -6.51
N PHE A 77 -4.21 -3.18 -6.55
CA PHE A 77 -4.56 -4.25 -7.48
C PHE A 77 -6.04 -4.62 -7.39
N ARG A 78 -6.56 -4.94 -6.19
CA ARG A 78 -7.98 -5.29 -6.01
C ARG A 78 -8.92 -4.17 -6.47
N LEU A 79 -8.64 -2.93 -6.05
CA LEU A 79 -9.43 -1.74 -6.40
C LEU A 79 -9.39 -1.41 -7.90
N LEU A 80 -8.27 -1.66 -8.57
CA LEU A 80 -8.09 -1.42 -10.00
C LEU A 80 -8.72 -2.50 -10.88
N THR A 81 -8.84 -3.74 -10.38
CA THR A 81 -9.34 -4.88 -11.16
C THR A 81 -10.78 -5.27 -10.84
N CYS A 82 -11.35 -4.80 -9.73
CA CYS A 82 -12.70 -5.17 -9.34
C CYS A 82 -13.74 -4.52 -10.25
N SER A 83 -14.89 -5.17 -10.38
CA SER A 83 -16.06 -4.58 -11.02
C SER A 83 -16.64 -3.43 -10.19
N ASP A 84 -17.48 -2.60 -10.81
CA ASP A 84 -18.15 -1.48 -10.12
C ASP A 84 -19.12 -1.97 -9.03
N LYS A 85 -19.64 -3.20 -9.14
CA LYS A 85 -20.46 -3.81 -8.10
C LYS A 85 -19.63 -4.23 -6.88
N GLU A 86 -18.44 -4.76 -7.12
CA GLU A 86 -17.50 -5.17 -6.06
C GLU A 86 -16.81 -3.98 -5.40
N TRP A 87 -16.73 -2.84 -6.10
CA TRP A 87 -16.11 -1.62 -5.60
C TRP A 87 -16.63 -1.23 -4.22
N ILE A 88 -17.95 -1.09 -4.07
CA ILE A 88 -18.59 -0.72 -2.79
C ILE A 88 -18.30 -1.76 -1.71
N ASN A 89 -18.31 -3.05 -2.06
CA ASN A 89 -18.02 -4.13 -1.10
C ASN A 89 -16.59 -4.01 -0.54
N TRP A 90 -15.61 -3.61 -1.36
CA TRP A 90 -14.25 -3.37 -0.88
C TRP A 90 -14.14 -2.11 -0.01
N LEU A 91 -14.92 -1.06 -0.30
CA LEU A 91 -14.95 0.13 0.53
C LEU A 91 -15.52 -0.17 1.93
N ASP A 92 -16.56 -0.99 1.99
CA ASP A 92 -17.24 -1.37 3.23
C ASP A 92 -16.49 -2.44 4.05
N ASP A 93 -15.50 -3.12 3.47
CA ASP A 93 -14.70 -4.11 4.18
C ASP A 93 -13.69 -3.45 5.14
N LEU A 94 -14.07 -3.35 6.42
CA LEU A 94 -13.19 -2.84 7.47
C LEU A 94 -11.90 -3.64 7.63
N ASN A 95 -11.88 -4.95 7.32
CA ASN A 95 -10.66 -5.76 7.38
C ASN A 95 -9.71 -5.41 6.24
N PHE A 96 -10.23 -5.12 5.05
CA PHE A 96 -9.45 -4.64 3.91
C PHE A 96 -8.65 -3.38 4.27
N TRP A 97 -9.19 -2.49 5.10
CA TRP A 97 -8.50 -1.26 5.52
C TRP A 97 -7.62 -1.40 6.78
N LYS A 98 -7.52 -2.59 7.39
CA LYS A 98 -6.64 -2.80 8.56
C LYS A 98 -5.16 -2.83 8.18
N MET A 99 -4.34 -2.22 9.01
CA MET A 99 -2.88 -2.35 8.89
C MET A 99 -2.49 -3.83 8.99
N GLY A 100 -1.64 -4.30 8.07
CA GLY A 100 -1.21 -5.70 8.01
C GLY A 100 -2.16 -6.66 7.27
N TRP A 101 -3.26 -6.18 6.68
CA TRP A 101 -4.06 -6.98 5.74
C TRP A 101 -3.19 -7.57 4.63
N LYS A 102 -3.51 -8.80 4.24
CA LYS A 102 -2.94 -9.50 3.11
C LYS A 102 -4.06 -10.05 2.25
N PRO A 103 -3.89 -10.10 0.92
CA PRO A 103 -4.85 -10.78 0.08
C PRO A 103 -4.93 -12.25 0.49
N VAL A 104 -6.14 -12.80 0.56
CA VAL A 104 -6.33 -14.25 0.69
C VAL A 104 -5.70 -14.86 -0.56
N SER A 105 -4.68 -15.70 -0.38
CA SER A 105 -4.12 -16.47 -1.48
C SER A 105 -5.13 -17.55 -1.88
N ASP A 106 -5.48 -17.64 -3.16
CA ASP A 106 -6.38 -18.66 -3.72
C ASP A 106 -5.84 -20.11 -3.60
N SER A 107 -4.85 -20.36 -2.74
CA SER A 107 -4.18 -21.65 -2.53
C SER A 107 -4.69 -22.44 -1.32
N GLU A 108 -5.67 -21.94 -0.55
CA GLU A 108 -6.18 -22.63 0.64
C GLU A 108 -7.46 -23.45 0.42
N ASP A 109 -8.00 -23.52 -0.81
CA ASP A 109 -9.20 -24.33 -1.13
C ASP A 109 -8.90 -25.60 -1.95
N LYS A 110 -7.74 -26.23 -1.70
CA LYS A 110 -7.46 -27.60 -2.17
C LYS A 110 -7.03 -28.50 -1.01
N VAL A 111 -7.97 -28.86 -0.14
CA VAL A 111 -7.87 -30.05 0.72
C VAL A 111 -9.21 -30.77 0.73
#